data_AF-A0A0P7XEF1-F1
#
_entry.id   AF-A0A0P7XEF1-F1
#
_cell.length_a   1.000
_cell.length_b   1.000
_cell.length_c   1.000
_cell.angle_alpha   90.00
_cell.angle_beta   90.00
_cell.angle_gamma   90.00
#
_symmetry.space_group_name_H-M   'P 1'
#
loop_
_entity.id
_entity.type
_entity.pdbx_description
1 polymer ?
#
loop_
_entity_poly.entity_id
_entity_poly.type
_entity_poly.pdbx_seq_one_letter_code
_entity_poly.pdbx_strand_id
1 'polypeptide(L)' 'MNVNFGLFPPLDGVRGGRRGRRDRYKAYTDRAKADWQDWLGQRAAAE' A
#
# COMPACT_ATOMS: atom_id res chain seq x y z
N MET A 1 -19.15 -3.29 -2.04
CA MET A 1 -18.30 -2.08 -1.91
C MET A 1 -17.01 -2.34 -2.69
N ASN A 2 -16.62 -1.48 -3.64
CA ASN A 2 -15.38 -1.67 -4.42
C ASN A 2 -14.19 -1.07 -3.67
N VAL A 3 -13.16 -1.87 -3.40
CA VAL A 3 -11.91 -1.42 -2.79
C VAL A 3 -11.02 -0.81 -3.87
N ASN A 4 -10.58 0.44 -3.67
CA ASN A 4 -9.68 1.12 -4.60
C ASN A 4 -8.64 1.96 -3.85
N PHE A 5 -7.62 2.42 -4.56
CA PHE A 5 -6.50 3.18 -3.96
C PHE A 5 -6.89 4.54 -3.35
N GLY A 6 -8.04 5.11 -3.73
CA GLY A 6 -8.55 6.35 -3.12
C GLY A 6 -9.05 6.18 -1.69
N LEU A 7 -9.17 4.93 -1.21
CA LEU A 7 -9.53 4.62 0.18
C LEU A 7 -8.32 4.60 1.13
N PHE A 8 -7.09 4.72 0.60
CA PHE A 8 -5.87 4.60 1.38
C PHE A 8 -5.13 5.94 1.48
N PRO A 9 -4.30 6.15 2.52
CA PRO A 9 -3.51 7.37 2.66
C PRO A 9 -2.63 7.61 1.43
N PRO A 10 -2.47 8.86 0.97
CA PRO A 10 -1.68 9.19 -0.22
C PRO A 10 -0.22 8.73 -0.08
N LEU A 11 0.46 8.58 -1.22
CA LEU A 11 1.88 8.26 -1.29
C LEU A 11 2.68 9.52 -1.60
N ASP A 12 3.72 9.76 -0.84
CA ASP A 12 4.65 10.86 -1.07
C ASP A 12 5.51 10.60 -2.31
N GLY A 13 5.83 11.66 -3.05
CA GLY A 13 6.76 11.60 -4.19
C GLY A 13 6.24 10.88 -5.44
N VAL A 14 5.03 10.32 -5.44
CA VAL A 14 4.47 9.63 -6.62
C VAL A 14 3.59 10.57 -7.44
N ARG A 15 3.94 10.75 -8.72
CA ARG A 15 3.20 11.63 -9.63
C ARG A 15 1.75 11.18 -9.80
N GLY A 16 0.83 12.14 -9.75
CA GLY A 16 -0.60 11.95 -10.02
C GLY A 16 -0.94 11.65 -11.49
N GLY A 17 -2.24 11.46 -11.79
CA GLY A 17 -2.75 11.33 -13.16
C GLY A 17 -2.47 9.99 -13.86
N ARG A 18 -2.75 9.92 -15.17
CA ARG A 18 -2.66 8.68 -15.98
C ARG A 18 -1.25 8.13 -16.08
N ARG A 19 -0.25 9.01 -16.28
CA ARG A 19 1.17 8.62 -16.46
C ARG A 19 1.76 7.98 -15.20
N GLY A 20 1.41 8.48 -14.00
CA GLY A 20 1.89 7.90 -12.74
C GLY A 20 1.04 6.73 -12.21
N ARG A 21 0.06 6.21 -12.97
CA ARG A 21 -0.85 5.17 -12.47
C ARG A 21 -0.11 3.89 -12.11
N ARG A 22 0.77 3.39 -12.99
CA ARG A 22 1.51 2.15 -12.77
C ARG A 22 2.38 2.25 -11.52
N ASP A 23 3.10 3.36 -11.39
CA ASP A 23 4.03 3.57 -10.28
C ASP A 23 3.28 3.74 -8.95
N ARG A 24 2.14 4.46 -8.96
CA ARG A 24 1.25 4.54 -7.79
C ARG A 24 0.74 3.16 -7.38
N TYR A 25 0.29 2.34 -8.34
CA TYR A 25 -0.23 1.02 -8.03
C TYR A 25 0.84 0.14 -7.40
N LYS A 26 2.04 0.12 -7.98
CA LYS A 26 3.18 -0.61 -7.41
C LYS A 26 3.46 -0.13 -5.99
N ALA A 27 3.59 1.17 -5.78
CA ALA A 27 3.94 1.73 -4.47
C ALA A 27 2.87 1.46 -3.40
N TYR A 28 1.58 1.52 -3.74
CA TYR A 28 0.52 1.11 -2.82
C TYR A 28 0.56 -0.38 -2.50
N THR A 29 0.83 -1.22 -3.49
CA THR A 29 1.00 -2.67 -3.28
C THR A 29 2.21 -2.98 -2.41
N ASP A 30 3.33 -2.29 -2.60
CA ASP A 30 4.53 -2.47 -1.79
C ASP A 30 4.28 -2.09 -0.33
N ARG A 31 3.63 -0.94 -0.09
CA ARG A 31 3.22 -0.52 1.27
C ARG A 31 2.31 -1.55 1.92
N ALA A 32 1.29 -2.02 1.19
CA ALA A 32 0.36 -3.03 1.72
C ALA A 32 1.05 -4.34 2.08
N LYS A 33 2.05 -4.78 1.29
CA LYS A 33 2.84 -5.97 1.59
C LYS A 33 3.69 -5.78 2.85
N ALA A 34 4.33 -4.63 3.00
CA ALA A 34 5.12 -4.30 4.19
C ALA A 34 4.23 -4.31 5.45
N ASP A 35 3.12 -3.55 5.42
CA ASP A 35 2.18 -3.46 6.54
C ASP A 35 1.64 -4.85 6.95
N TRP A 36 1.35 -5.71 5.96
CA TRP A 36 0.87 -7.06 6.21
C TRP A 36 1.94 -7.97 6.83
N GLN A 37 3.18 -7.91 6.32
CA GLN A 37 4.29 -8.68 6.87
C GLN A 37 4.63 -8.24 8.30
N ASP A 38 4.61 -6.94 8.57
CA ASP A 38 4.84 -6.39 9.91
C ASP A 38 3.77 -6.89 10.89
N TRP A 39 2.51 -6.89 10.48
CA TRP A 39 1.42 -7.44 11.30
C TRP A 39 1.59 -8.94 11.57
N LEU A 40 1.98 -9.74 10.57
CA LEU A 40 2.25 -11.17 10.76
C LEU A 40 3.42 -11.40 11.73
N GLY A 41 4.49 -10.59 11.62
CA GLY A 41 5.62 -10.64 12.52
C GLY A 41 5.23 -10.32 13.97
N GLN A 42 4.40 -9.29 14.17
CA GLN A 42 3.86 -8.94 15.49
C GLN A 42 2.98 -10.06 16.06
N ARG A 43 2.16 -10.71 15.21
CA ARG A 43 1.34 -11.85 15.62
C ARG A 43 2.20 -13.03 16.07
N ALA A 44 3.22 -13.38 15.30
CA ALA A 44 4.13 -14.48 15.62
C ALA A 44 4.97 -14.21 16.89
N ALA A 45 5.35 -12.95 17.13
CA ALA A 45 6.09 -12.57 18.33
C ALA A 45 5.23 -12.51 19.61
N ALA A 46 3.90 -12.47 19.46
CA ALA A 46 2.95 -12.44 20.56
C ALA A 46 2.46 -13.84 20.99
N GLU A 47 2.87 -14.87 20.25
CA GLU A 47 2.65 -16.31 20.56
C GLU A 47 3.91 -16.90 21.22
#